data_AF-A0A8T0B225-F1
#
_entry.id   AF-A0A8T0B225-F1
#
_cell.length_a   1.000
_cell.length_b   1.000
_cell.length_c   1.000
_cell.angle_alpha   90.00
_cell.angle_beta   90.00
_cell.angle_gamma   90.00
#
_symmetry.space_group_name_H-M   'P 1'
#
loop_
_entity.id
_entity.type
_entity.pdbx_description
1 polymer ?
#
loop_
_entity_poly.entity_id
_entity_poly.type
_entity_poly.pdbx_seq_one_letter_code
_entity_poly.pdbx_strand_id
1 'polypeptide(L)'
;MGRKKKKQMKPWCWYCNRDFDDEKILIQHQKAKHFKCHICHKKLYTGPGLAIHCMQVHKETIDGVPNAIPGRTDIELEIYGMEGIPEKDMEERRRVLEQKTQENQKKKQNQDDSDEDDDDEEAGPSFQQAAAQPPAAYAPMAQPGMAPVPTPGCHLEPTQECHQ
;
A
#
# COMPACT_ATOMS: atom_id res chain seq x y z
N MET A 1 -22.78 27.93 -6.20
CA MET A 1 -21.37 27.73 -5.76
C MET A 1 -21.15 26.26 -5.44
N GLY A 2 -20.45 25.53 -6.31
CA GLY A 2 -20.19 24.10 -6.12
C GLY A 2 -19.30 23.88 -4.90
N ARG A 3 -19.84 23.21 -3.88
CA ARG A 3 -19.13 22.85 -2.65
C ARG A 3 -18.03 21.85 -3.03
N LYS A 4 -16.82 22.35 -3.32
CA LYS A 4 -15.64 21.52 -3.60
C LYS A 4 -15.39 20.64 -2.37
N LYS A 5 -15.85 19.40 -2.44
CA LYS A 5 -15.67 18.39 -1.38
C LYS A 5 -14.17 18.28 -1.16
N LYS A 6 -13.70 18.68 0.04
CA LYS A 6 -12.32 18.42 0.45
C LYS A 6 -12.11 16.92 0.25
N LYS A 7 -11.25 16.54 -0.68
CA LYS A 7 -10.87 15.13 -0.87
C LYS A 7 -10.36 14.69 0.50
N GLN A 8 -11.04 13.72 1.13
CA GLN A 8 -10.49 13.09 2.31
C GLN A 8 -9.13 12.52 1.90
N MET A 9 -8.08 12.92 2.60
CA MET A 9 -6.76 12.36 2.34
C MET A 9 -6.78 10.89 2.71
N LYS A 10 -6.07 10.07 1.93
CA LYS A 10 -5.89 8.67 2.27
C LYS A 10 -5.18 8.56 3.62
N PRO A 11 -5.60 7.65 4.51
CA PRO A 11 -4.90 7.42 5.77
C PRO A 11 -3.46 6.99 5.50
N TRP A 12 -2.53 7.48 6.31
CA TRP A 12 -1.11 7.25 6.13
C TRP A 12 -0.42 7.05 7.48
N CYS A 13 0.68 6.31 7.49
CA CYS A 13 1.44 6.08 8.71
C CYS A 13 2.46 7.19 8.92
N TRP A 14 2.31 7.92 10.03
CA TRP A 14 3.22 9.00 10.41
C TRP A 14 4.69 8.56 10.55
N TYR A 15 4.90 7.34 11.06
CA TYR A 15 6.24 6.79 11.32
C TYR A 15 7.00 6.37 10.06
N CYS A 16 6.33 5.86 9.02
CA CYS A 16 7.00 5.31 7.82
C CYS A 16 6.51 5.86 6.48
N ASN A 17 5.64 6.87 6.50
CA ASN A 17 5.08 7.56 5.32
C ASN A 17 4.34 6.66 4.32
N ARG A 18 3.91 5.46 4.72
CA ARG A 18 3.12 4.55 3.87
C ARG A 18 1.65 4.95 3.86
N ASP A 19 1.07 5.03 2.67
CA ASP A 19 -0.36 5.27 2.47
C ASP A 19 -1.16 3.96 2.55
N PHE A 20 -2.40 4.05 3.04
CA PHE A 20 -3.35 2.96 3.22
C PHE A 20 -4.72 3.39 2.69
N ASP A 21 -5.57 2.41 2.36
CA ASP A 21 -6.94 2.72 1.91
C ASP A 21 -7.91 2.88 3.08
N ASP A 22 -7.66 2.18 4.20
CA ASP A 22 -8.49 2.19 5.40
C ASP A 22 -7.70 2.48 6.67
N GLU A 23 -8.32 3.22 7.60
CA GLU A 23 -7.75 3.51 8.91
C GLU A 23 -7.50 2.23 9.73
N LYS A 24 -8.38 1.23 9.61
CA LYS A 24 -8.20 -0.07 10.27
C LYS A 24 -6.91 -0.78 9.82
N ILE A 25 -6.61 -0.71 8.53
CA ILE A 25 -5.39 -1.31 7.97
C ILE A 25 -4.16 -0.54 8.43
N LEU A 26 -4.25 0.80 8.47
CA LEU A 26 -3.21 1.66 9.05
C LEU A 26 -2.93 1.30 10.51
N ILE A 27 -3.97 1.17 11.35
CA ILE A 27 -3.82 0.79 12.76
C ILE A 27 -3.16 -0.59 12.87
N GLN A 28 -3.59 -1.58 12.08
CA GLN A 28 -2.97 -2.89 12.07
C GLN A 28 -1.49 -2.84 11.68
N HIS A 29 -1.15 -2.01 10.69
CA HIS A 29 0.23 -1.78 10.29
C HIS A 29 1.06 -1.17 11.43
N GLN A 30 0.56 -0.12 12.08
CA GLN A 30 1.21 0.51 13.24
C GLN A 30 1.53 -0.53 14.33
N LYS A 31 0.54 -1.35 14.71
CA LYS A 31 0.71 -2.43 15.70
C LYS A 31 1.75 -3.47 15.30
N ALA A 32 1.79 -3.84 14.02
CA ALA A 32 2.65 -4.93 13.55
C ALA A 32 4.09 -4.48 13.26
N LYS A 33 4.30 -3.21 12.91
CA LYS A 33 5.60 -2.67 12.48
C LYS A 33 6.26 -1.76 13.52
N HIS A 34 5.49 -0.89 14.17
CA HIS A 34 6.03 0.17 15.03
C HIS A 34 5.82 -0.16 16.51
N PHE A 35 4.66 -0.72 16.87
CA PHE A 35 4.31 -1.01 18.27
C PHE A 35 4.47 -2.50 18.61
N LYS A 36 5.49 -3.14 18.06
CA LYS A 36 5.83 -4.54 18.36
C LYS A 36 7.02 -4.57 19.31
N CYS A 37 6.83 -5.16 20.49
CA CYS A 37 7.94 -5.43 21.39
C CYS A 37 8.96 -6.35 20.71
N HIS A 38 10.23 -6.00 20.71
CA HIS A 38 11.30 -6.81 20.13
C HIS A 38 11.66 -8.03 20.98
N ILE A 39 11.22 -8.08 22.24
CA ILE A 39 11.56 -9.15 23.19
C ILE A 39 10.49 -10.24 23.17
N CYS A 40 9.23 -9.92 23.46
CA CYS A 40 8.15 -10.90 23.51
C CYS A 40 7.21 -10.88 22.29
N HIS A 41 7.47 -10.00 21.30
CA HIS A 41 6.65 -9.85 20.11
C HIS A 41 5.17 -9.46 20.36
N LYS A 42 4.83 -9.05 21.59
CA LYS A 42 3.52 -8.49 21.91
C LYS A 42 3.31 -7.20 21.11
N LYS A 43 2.13 -7.08 20.51
CA LYS A 43 1.70 -5.90 19.75
C LYS A 43 0.89 -4.98 20.67
N LEU A 44 1.32 -3.74 20.79
CA LEU A 44 0.68 -2.68 21.56
C LEU A 44 0.00 -1.69 20.60
N TYR A 45 -0.75 -0.74 21.14
CA TYR A 45 -1.56 0.19 20.34
C TYR A 45 -0.94 1.57 20.17
N THR A 46 -0.08 1.99 21.10
CA THR A 46 0.50 3.34 21.14
C THR A 46 1.99 3.29 21.51
N GLY A 47 2.73 4.35 21.18
CA GLY A 47 4.14 4.54 21.55
C GLY A 47 4.38 4.42 23.06
N PRO A 48 3.66 5.18 23.91
CA PRO A 48 3.85 5.10 25.36
C PRO A 48 3.52 3.70 25.89
N GLY A 49 2.50 3.05 25.33
CA GLY A 49 2.13 1.68 25.70
C GLY A 49 3.23 0.66 25.40
N LEU A 50 3.97 0.84 24.30
CA LEU A 50 5.15 0.02 23.99
C LEU A 50 6.29 0.28 24.99
N ALA A 51 6.57 1.55 25.31
CA ALA A 51 7.62 1.94 26.25
C ALA A 51 7.39 1.35 27.63
N ILE A 52 6.17 1.53 28.15
CA ILE A 52 5.75 1.01 29.45
C ILE A 52 5.83 -0.51 29.45
N HIS A 53 5.39 -1.17 28.37
CA HIS A 53 5.47 -2.62 28.27
C HIS A 53 6.92 -3.14 28.35
N CYS A 54 7.84 -2.55 27.59
CA CYS A 54 9.25 -2.92 27.63
C CYS A 54 9.84 -2.69 29.04
N MET A 55 9.56 -1.55 29.64
CA MET A 55 10.08 -1.19 30.96
C MET A 55 9.51 -2.08 32.08
N GLN A 56 8.20 -2.33 32.08
CA GLN A 56 7.54 -3.07 33.16
C GLN A 56 7.71 -4.58 33.04
N VAL A 57 7.63 -5.14 31.83
CA VAL A 57 7.68 -6.60 31.62
C VAL A 57 9.13 -7.06 31.52
N HIS A 58 9.94 -6.37 30.72
CA HIS A 58 11.28 -6.78 30.36
C HIS A 58 12.40 -6.01 31.05
N LYS A 59 12.07 -4.91 31.76
CA LYS A 59 13.03 -4.05 32.47
C LYS A 59 14.03 -3.44 31.50
N GLU A 60 13.53 -3.14 30.31
CA GLU A 60 14.28 -2.53 29.23
C GLU A 60 13.62 -1.21 28.84
N THR A 61 14.43 -0.16 28.70
CA THR A 61 13.98 1.16 28.27
C THR A 61 14.17 1.30 26.77
N ILE A 62 13.19 1.92 26.10
CA ILE A 62 13.28 2.26 24.68
C ILE A 62 13.21 3.78 24.53
N ASP A 63 14.17 4.37 23.82
CA ASP A 63 14.24 5.82 23.62
C ASP A 63 13.33 6.32 22.50
N GLY A 64 12.74 5.42 21.71
CA GLY A 64 11.88 5.78 20.60
C GLY A 64 11.22 4.61 19.91
N VAL A 65 10.28 4.93 19.01
CA VAL A 65 9.55 3.94 18.22
C VAL A 65 10.47 3.29 17.17
N PRO A 66 10.59 1.95 17.14
CA PRO A 66 11.43 1.26 16.17
C PRO A 66 10.87 1.37 14.74
N ASN A 67 11.77 1.31 13.76
CA ASN A 67 11.44 1.36 12.33
C ASN A 67 10.72 2.66 11.88
N ALA A 68 10.84 3.74 12.66
CA ALA A 68 10.34 5.06 12.28
C ALA A 68 11.40 5.88 11.55
N ILE A 69 10.95 6.85 10.75
CA ILE A 69 11.80 7.83 10.08
C ILE A 69 12.50 8.69 11.15
N PRO A 70 13.80 9.03 10.98
CA PRO A 70 14.51 9.91 11.89
C PRO A 70 13.78 11.25 12.05
N GLY A 71 13.61 11.71 13.28
CA GLY A 71 12.82 12.91 13.61
C GLY A 71 11.33 12.64 13.83
N ARG A 72 10.85 11.40 13.65
CA ARG A 72 9.49 10.94 13.97
C ARG A 72 9.50 9.68 14.84
N THR A 73 10.44 9.62 15.78
CA THR A 73 10.63 8.48 16.70
C THR A 73 10.02 8.73 18.08
N ASP A 74 9.42 9.90 18.29
CA ASP A 74 8.88 10.34 19.57
C ASP A 74 7.88 9.33 20.13
N ILE A 75 8.16 8.88 21.36
CA ILE A 75 7.39 7.84 22.02
C ILE A 75 6.29 8.39 22.91
N GLU A 76 6.31 9.69 23.21
CA GLU A 76 5.30 10.36 24.03
C GLU A 76 4.06 10.71 23.21
N LEU A 77 4.20 10.82 21.89
CA LEU A 77 3.08 11.06 20.99
C LEU A 77 2.13 9.85 20.90
N GLU A 78 0.90 10.06 21.35
CA GLU A 78 -0.19 9.09 21.28
C GLU A 78 -0.88 9.13 19.91
N ILE A 79 -0.25 8.52 18.90
CA ILE A 79 -0.82 8.41 17.56
C ILE A 79 -1.63 7.11 17.44
N TYR A 80 -2.92 7.22 17.14
CA TYR A 80 -3.83 6.11 16.86
C TYR A 80 -4.48 6.30 15.48
N GLY A 81 -4.06 5.52 14.49
CA GLY A 81 -4.51 5.73 13.11
C GLY A 81 -4.03 7.10 12.62
N MET A 82 -4.97 8.01 12.32
CA MET A 82 -4.69 9.42 12.00
C MET A 82 -4.91 10.38 13.18
N GLU A 83 -5.48 9.90 14.28
CA GLU A 83 -5.68 10.70 15.49
C GLU A 83 -4.35 10.85 16.25
N GLY A 84 -4.11 12.03 16.82
CA GLY A 84 -2.87 12.33 17.55
C GLY A 84 -1.68 12.78 16.68
N ILE A 85 -1.81 12.80 15.35
CA ILE A 85 -0.77 13.35 14.47
C ILE A 85 -0.74 14.89 14.62
N PRO A 86 0.43 15.50 14.90
CA PRO A 86 0.55 16.95 14.97
C PRO A 86 0.05 17.65 13.71
N GLU A 87 -0.73 18.72 13.87
CA GLU A 87 -1.38 19.40 12.74
C GLU A 87 -0.36 20.00 11.74
N LYS A 88 0.85 20.34 12.21
CA LYS A 88 1.96 20.76 11.36
C LYS A 88 2.34 19.68 10.34
N ASP A 89 2.48 18.42 10.76
CA ASP A 89 2.81 17.30 9.85
C ASP A 89 1.65 16.98 8.91
N MET A 90 0.41 17.11 9.38
CA MET A 90 -0.79 16.90 8.57
C MET A 90 -0.88 17.89 7.41
N GLU A 91 -0.61 19.17 7.67
CA GLU A 91 -0.59 20.22 6.65
C GLU A 91 0.62 20.09 5.72
N GLU A 92 1.80 19.74 6.23
CA GLU A 92 2.98 19.45 5.40
C GLU A 92 2.70 18.30 4.42
N ARG A 93 2.14 17.19 4.91
CA ARG A 93 1.78 16.05 4.05
C ARG A 93 0.77 16.45 2.99
N ARG A 94 -0.22 17.28 3.32
CA ARG A 94 -1.19 17.83 2.37
C ARG A 94 -0.49 18.64 1.28
N ARG A 95 0.42 19.55 1.64
CA ARG A 95 1.16 20.39 0.69
C ARG A 95 2.03 19.55 -0.25
N VAL A 96 2.74 18.56 0.28
CA VAL A 96 3.59 17.65 -0.52
C VAL A 96 2.76 16.87 -1.55
N LEU A 97 1.60 16.35 -1.15
CA LEU A 97 0.69 15.64 -2.06
C LEU A 97 0.10 16.55 -3.14
N GLU A 98 -0.23 17.80 -2.79
CA GLU A 98 -0.73 18.77 -3.75
C GLU A 98 0.34 19.16 -4.79
N GLN A 99 1.57 19.45 -4.35
CA GLN A 99 2.69 19.76 -5.24
C GLN A 99 2.98 18.59 -6.21
N LYS A 100 3.04 17.36 -5.69
CA LYS A 100 3.29 16.16 -6.50
C LYS A 100 2.20 15.92 -7.56
N THR A 101 0.95 16.32 -7.27
CA THR A 101 -0.18 16.20 -8.21
C THR A 101 -0.12 17.26 -9.33
N GLN A 102 0.36 18.46 -9.02
CA GLN A 102 0.54 19.53 -10.01
C GLN A 102 1.69 19.22 -10.97
N GLU A 103 2.84 18.75 -10.47
CA GLU A 103 3.98 18.37 -11.31
C GLU A 103 3.63 17.23 -12.28
N ASN A 104 2.87 16.23 -11.84
CA ASN A 104 2.50 15.08 -12.68
C ASN A 104 1.56 15.49 -13.83
N GLN A 105 0.62 16.42 -13.58
CA GLN A 105 -0.25 16.97 -14.63
C GLN A 105 0.54 17.76 -15.68
N LYS A 106 1.49 18.60 -15.26
CA LYS A 106 2.32 19.39 -16.18
C LYS A 106 3.21 18.52 -17.07
N LYS A 107 3.68 17.37 -16.56
CA LYS A 107 4.46 16.40 -17.33
C LYS A 107 3.63 15.61 -18.35
N LYS A 108 2.36 15.30 -18.02
CA LYS A 108 1.42 14.63 -18.94
C LYS A 108 0.97 15.54 -20.10
N GLN A 109 0.88 16.84 -19.87
CA GLN A 109 0.45 17.80 -20.89
C GLN A 109 1.53 18.11 -21.93
N ASN A 110 2.79 17.74 -21.68
CA ASN A 110 3.93 18.00 -22.56
C ASN A 110 4.37 16.76 -23.38
N GLN A 111 3.58 15.68 -23.35
CA GLN A 111 3.79 14.44 -24.13
C GLN A 111 2.72 14.19 -25.19
N ASP A 112 1.72 15.07 -25.29
CA ASP A 112 0.55 14.97 -26.18
C ASP A 112 0.58 16.08 -27.26
N ASP A 113 1.77 16.57 -27.61
CA ASP A 113 1.98 17.68 -28.58
C ASP A 113 3.19 17.37 -29.51
N SER A 114 3.42 16.09 -29.82
CA SER A 114 4.43 15.68 -30.81
C SER A 114 3.96 14.41 -31.52
N ASP A 115 2.96 14.57 -32.38
CA ASP A 115 2.66 13.66 -33.48
C ASP A 115 2.00 14.49 -34.60
N GLU A 116 2.80 15.38 -35.22
CA GLU A 116 2.48 16.02 -36.51
C GLU A 116 3.57 15.61 -37.51
N ASP A 117 3.13 14.86 -38.53
CA ASP A 117 3.52 14.76 -39.95
C ASP A 117 4.99 14.79 -40.45
N ASP A 118 5.14 14.31 -41.70
CA ASP A 118 6.30 14.26 -42.64
C ASP A 118 7.14 12.96 -42.59
N ASP A 119 7.41 12.19 -43.66
CA ASP A 119 7.38 12.44 -45.11
C ASP A 119 7.41 11.11 -45.91
N ASP A 120 7.08 11.26 -47.18
CA ASP A 120 6.74 10.37 -48.30
C ASP A 120 7.87 9.52 -48.95
N GLU A 121 7.45 8.61 -49.85
CA GLU A 121 8.16 8.00 -51.01
C GLU A 121 9.10 6.77 -50.93
N GLU A 122 8.54 5.66 -51.43
CA GLU A 122 8.99 4.80 -52.55
C GLU A 122 10.40 4.17 -52.62
N ALA A 123 10.42 2.83 -52.69
CA ALA A 123 10.89 2.08 -53.89
C ALA A 123 10.86 0.56 -53.65
N GLY A 124 10.27 -0.19 -54.59
CA GLY A 124 10.29 -1.66 -54.65
C GLY A 124 11.68 -2.27 -54.94
N PRO A 125 11.80 -3.60 -55.16
CA PRO A 125 11.08 -4.25 -56.26
C PRO A 125 10.51 -5.66 -56.00
N SER A 126 9.56 -5.99 -56.88
CA SER A 126 9.06 -7.32 -57.23
C SER A 126 10.18 -8.24 -57.74
N PHE A 127 10.12 -9.56 -57.45
CA PHE A 127 10.01 -10.64 -58.46
C PHE A 127 10.46 -12.05 -57.96
N GLN A 128 9.64 -13.06 -58.31
CA GLN A 128 9.86 -14.53 -58.43
C GLN A 128 10.10 -15.38 -57.16
N GLN A 129 9.16 -16.22 -56.69
CA GLN A 129 8.54 -17.45 -57.22
C GLN A 129 9.41 -18.72 -57.09
N ALA A 130 8.98 -19.70 -56.26
CA ALA A 130 8.58 -21.07 -56.66
C ALA A 130 8.73 -22.14 -55.54
N ALA A 131 7.81 -23.11 -55.60
CA ALA A 131 7.82 -24.49 -55.03
C ALA A 131 7.51 -24.64 -53.52
N ALA A 132 6.28 -24.98 -53.11
CA ALA A 132 5.54 -26.25 -53.23
C ALA A 132 6.07 -27.38 -52.32
N GLN A 133 5.28 -27.79 -51.30
CA GLN A 133 4.83 -29.18 -50.99
C GLN A 133 4.05 -29.26 -49.63
N PRO A 134 3.20 -30.30 -49.41
CA PRO A 134 1.89 -30.20 -48.74
C PRO A 134 1.84 -30.86 -47.32
N PRO A 135 0.66 -30.97 -46.65
CA PRO A 135 0.54 -30.88 -45.19
C PRO A 135 0.53 -32.23 -44.45
N ALA A 136 1.03 -32.22 -43.22
CA ALA A 136 0.75 -33.22 -42.20
C ALA A 136 0.67 -32.47 -40.86
N ALA A 137 -0.52 -32.26 -40.31
CA ALA A 137 -1.24 -33.20 -39.47
C ALA A 137 -0.95 -32.93 -37.97
N TYR A 138 -2.03 -33.00 -37.20
CA TYR A 138 -2.11 -33.22 -35.76
C TYR A 138 -1.37 -32.26 -34.80
N ALA A 139 -2.13 -31.41 -34.12
CA ALA A 139 -2.44 -31.54 -32.68
C ALA A 139 -2.63 -30.16 -32.00
N PRO A 140 -3.80 -29.90 -31.39
CA PRO A 140 -3.99 -28.80 -30.46
C PRO A 140 -3.60 -29.24 -29.04
N MET A 141 -2.58 -28.62 -28.46
CA MET A 141 -2.37 -28.68 -27.01
C MET A 141 -2.87 -27.39 -26.37
N ALA A 142 -4.19 -27.38 -26.14
CA ALA A 142 -4.77 -26.62 -25.06
C ALA A 142 -4.15 -27.07 -23.73
N GLN A 143 -3.85 -26.12 -22.84
CA GLN A 143 -4.13 -26.12 -21.39
C GLN A 143 -3.21 -25.09 -20.69
N PRO A 144 -3.79 -24.04 -20.09
CA PRO A 144 -3.34 -23.60 -18.78
C PRO A 144 -4.41 -23.97 -17.76
N GLY A 145 -3.97 -24.70 -16.74
CA GLY A 145 -4.79 -25.28 -15.69
C GLY A 145 -5.62 -24.24 -14.95
N MET A 146 -6.91 -24.49 -14.96
CA MET A 146 -7.91 -23.90 -14.07
C MET A 146 -8.07 -24.84 -12.87
N ALA A 147 -7.93 -24.30 -11.66
CA ALA A 147 -8.49 -24.91 -10.45
C ALA A 147 -8.79 -23.81 -9.41
N PRO A 148 -10.06 -23.39 -9.30
CA PRO A 148 -10.68 -22.97 -8.04
C PRO A 148 -11.38 -24.21 -7.43
N VAL A 149 -11.64 -24.41 -6.13
CA VAL A 149 -12.43 -23.64 -5.15
C VAL A 149 -12.33 -24.34 -3.77
N PRO A 150 -12.82 -23.74 -2.66
CA PRO A 150 -12.48 -24.06 -1.28
C PRO A 150 -13.47 -25.01 -0.57
N THR A 151 -13.14 -25.44 0.66
CA THR A 151 -14.12 -25.92 1.64
C THR A 151 -13.93 -25.26 3.03
N PRO A 152 -15.01 -24.78 3.66
CA PRO A 152 -15.02 -24.14 4.97
C PRO A 152 -15.23 -25.16 6.09
N GLY A 153 -14.52 -24.99 7.20
CA GLY A 153 -14.76 -25.71 8.45
C GLY A 153 -15.43 -24.78 9.46
N CYS A 154 -16.75 -24.82 9.54
CA CYS A 154 -17.53 -24.29 10.67
C CYS A 154 -17.82 -25.45 11.65
N HIS A 155 -17.44 -25.33 12.91
CA HIS A 155 -18.10 -25.99 14.04
C HIS A 155 -17.94 -25.07 15.27
N LEU A 156 -18.88 -24.16 15.51
CA LEU A 156 -19.94 -24.23 16.53
C LEU A 156 -19.53 -24.85 17.89
N GLU A 157 -19.52 -23.99 18.90
CA GLU A 157 -19.74 -24.29 20.33
C GLU A 157 -21.09 -24.98 20.57
N PRO A 158 -21.24 -25.61 21.75
CA PRO A 158 -22.35 -25.17 22.60
C PRO A 158 -21.97 -24.92 24.07
N THR A 159 -22.56 -23.83 24.55
CA THR A 159 -22.91 -23.39 25.91
C THR A 159 -23.08 -24.48 26.99
N GLN A 160 -22.55 -24.22 28.19
CA GLN A 160 -23.25 -24.48 29.47
C GLN A 160 -22.78 -23.50 30.57
N GLU A 161 -23.58 -22.49 30.97
CA GLU A 161 -24.55 -22.46 32.10
C GLU A 161 -23.88 -22.68 33.48
N CYS A 162 -23.66 -21.67 34.34
CA CYS A 162 -24.55 -20.97 35.29
C CYS A 162 -24.36 -21.45 36.76
N HIS A 163 -24.21 -20.49 37.70
CA HIS A 163 -24.18 -20.60 39.19
C HIS A 163 -22.94 -21.27 39.82
N GLN A 164 -22.24 -20.67 40.80
CA GLN A 164 -22.70 -20.07 42.06
C GLN A 164 -21.73 -19.00 42.55
#